data_AF-A0A661LC91-F1
#
_entry.id   AF-A0A661LC91-F1
#
_cell.length_a   1.000
_cell.length_b   1.000
_cell.length_c   1.000
_cell.angle_alpha   90.00
_cell.angle_beta   90.00
_cell.angle_gamma   90.00
#
_symmetry.space_group_name_H-M   'P 1'
#
loop_
_entity.id
_entity.type
_entity.pdbx_description
1 polymer ?
#
loop_
_entity_poly.entity_id
_entity_poly.type
_entity_poly.pdbx_seq_one_letter_code
_entity_poly.pdbx_strand_id
1 'polypeptide(L)' 'MEQTLRKTAIERYLKGEMPKSIYTDLKRSKNWFFKWLKRYKSGEPDWFKDHSRAPIKRPTEISDIERQRIISVRT' A
#
# COMPACT_ATOMS: atom_id res chain seq x y z
N MET A 1 11.08 -4.67 0.28
CA MET A 1 11.75 -3.88 1.34
C MET A 1 10.83 -2.88 2.04
N GLU A 2 9.90 -2.18 1.37
CA GLU A 2 9.01 -1.23 2.09
C GLU A 2 7.94 -1.87 2.96
N GLN A 3 7.44 -3.06 2.60
CA GLN A 3 6.39 -3.73 3.36
C GLN A 3 6.86 -4.14 4.77
N THR A 4 8.13 -4.49 4.92
CA THR A 4 8.72 -4.84 6.23
C THR A 4 8.77 -3.63 7.14
N LEU A 5 9.18 -2.46 6.63
CA LEU A 5 9.15 -1.20 7.40
C LEU A 5 7.75 -0.87 7.93
N ARG A 6 6.71 -1.09 7.11
CA ARG A 6 5.30 -0.87 7.50
C ARG A 6 4.91 -1.80 8.65
N LYS A 7 5.24 -3.09 8.55
CA LYS A 7 5.00 -4.09 9.61
C LYS A 7 5.76 -3.77 10.88
N THR A 8 7.06 -3.49 10.79
CA THR A 8 7.90 -3.14 11.94
C THR A 8 7.41 -1.89 12.66
N ALA A 9 6.95 -0.87 11.92
CA ALA A 9 6.40 0.35 12.53
C ALA A 9 5.16 0.07 13.39
N ILE A 10 4.24 -0.76 12.88
CA ILE A 10 3.03 -1.15 13.62
C ILE A 10 3.38 -2.08 14.78
N GLU A 11 4.32 -3.01 14.61
CA GLU A 11 4.76 -3.90 15.68
C GLU A 11 5.37 -3.12 16.86
N ARG A 12 6.21 -2.12 16.59
CA ARG A 12 6.75 -1.23 17.63
C ARG A 12 5.66 -0.42 18.33
N TYR A 13 4.66 0.03 17.58
CA TYR A 13 3.49 0.70 18.16
C TYR A 13 2.67 -0.23 19.07
N LEU A 14 2.50 -1.50 18.68
CA LEU A 14 1.86 -2.52 19.52
C LEU A 14 2.68 -2.85 20.78
N LYS A 15 4.02 -2.73 20.72
CA LYS A 15 4.92 -2.82 21.88
C LYS A 15 4.83 -1.61 22.84
N GLY A 16 4.05 -0.58 22.50
CA GLY A 16 3.85 0.60 23.34
C GLY A 16 4.84 1.74 23.08
N GLU A 17 5.65 1.68 22.02
CA GLU A 17 6.53 2.79 21.67
C GLU A 17 5.74 4.03 21.20
N MET A 18 6.28 5.22 21.50
CA MET A 18 5.70 6.46 21.04
C MET A 18 5.76 6.59 19.50
N PRO A 19 4.66 6.99 18.83
CA PRO A 19 4.63 7.21 17.38
C PRO A 19 5.77 8.09 16.87
N LYS A 20 6.12 9.13 17.65
CA LYS A 20 7.18 10.10 17.34
C LYS A 20 8.55 9.45 17.23
N SER A 21 8.88 8.53 18.12
CA SER A 21 10.15 7.81 18.07
C SER A 21 10.19 6.87 16.87
N ILE A 22 9.09 6.16 16.61
CA ILE A 22 9.00 5.17 15.52
C ILE A 22 9.24 5.81 14.15
N TYR A 23 8.49 6.87 13.78
CA TYR A 23 8.66 7.45 12.44
C TYR A 23 9.99 8.23 12.31
N THR A 24 10.53 8.76 13.41
CA THR A 24 11.83 9.44 13.40
C THR A 24 12.97 8.45 13.18
N ASP A 25 12.95 7.32 13.88
CA ASP A 25 13.93 6.23 13.71
C ASP A 25 13.91 5.65 12.29
N LEU A 26 12.70 5.44 11.76
CA LEU A 26 12.50 4.95 10.39
C LEU A 26 12.76 6.01 9.31
N LYS A 27 13.11 7.25 9.67
CA LYS A 27 13.27 8.41 8.77
C LYS A 27 12.04 8.61 7.87
N ARG A 28 10.84 8.46 8.42
CA ARG A 28 9.55 8.64 7.72
C ARG A 28 8.77 9.81 8.29
N SER A 29 7.88 10.34 7.46
CA SER A 29 7.00 11.43 7.85
C SER A 29 5.90 10.96 8.81
N LYS A 30 5.44 11.87 9.67
CA LYS A 30 4.28 11.66 10.54
C LYS A 30 3.08 11.10 9.75
N ASN A 31 2.77 11.71 8.61
CA ASN A 31 1.64 11.32 7.76
C ASN A 31 1.77 9.89 7.23
N TRP A 32 2.99 9.43 6.93
CA TRP A 32 3.23 8.06 6.48
C TRP A 32 2.83 7.06 7.58
N PHE A 33 3.26 7.29 8.82
CA PHE A 33 2.94 6.40 9.93
C PHE A 33 1.43 6.34 10.21
N PHE A 34 0.78 7.50 10.34
CA PHE A 34 -0.66 7.55 10.61
C PHE A 34 -1.51 6.98 9.47
N LYS A 35 -1.06 7.08 8.21
CA LYS A 35 -1.71 6.41 7.07
C LYS A 35 -1.73 4.89 7.26
N TRP A 36 -0.58 4.28 7.60
CA TRP A 36 -0.50 2.83 7.79
C TRP A 36 -1.20 2.38 9.08
N LEU A 37 -1.16 3.18 10.15
CA LEU A 37 -1.92 2.92 11.36
C LEU A 37 -3.43 2.91 11.10
N LYS A 38 -3.93 3.85 10.30
CA LYS A 38 -5.34 3.88 9.90
C LYS A 38 -5.70 2.64 9.08
N ARG A 39 -4.85 2.21 8.15
CA ARG A 39 -5.07 0.98 7.37
C ARG A 39 -5.05 -0.28 8.24
N TYR A 40 -4.11 -0.39 9.18
CA TYR A 40 -4.07 -1.50 10.13
C TYR A 40 -5.36 -1.58 10.95
N LYS A 41 -5.87 -0.44 11.42
CA LYS A 41 -7.15 -0.36 12.14
C LYS A 41 -8.37 -0.69 11.27
N SER A 42 -8.24 -0.66 9.94
CA SER A 42 -9.34 -1.00 9.02
C SER A 42 -9.62 -2.51 8.95
N GLY A 43 -8.75 -3.34 9.52
CA GLY A 43 -8.94 -4.80 9.55
C GLY A 43 -8.64 -5.52 8.24
N GLU A 44 -8.11 -4.83 7.22
CA GLU A 44 -7.71 -5.47 5.97
C GLU A 44 -6.47 -6.37 6.20
N PRO A 45 -6.49 -7.66 5.83
CA PRO A 45 -5.36 -8.57 6.03
C PRO A 45 -4.11 -8.14 5.23
N ASP A 46 -4.31 -7.45 4.11
CA ASP A 46 -3.25 -6.97 3.21
C ASP A 46 -2.92 -5.48 3.42
N TRP A 47 -3.25 -4.90 4.58
CA TRP A 47 -3.06 -3.48 4.88
C TRP A 47 -1.64 -2.95 4.60
N PHE A 48 -0.63 -3.82 4.62
CA PHE A 48 0.79 -3.48 4.39
C PHE A 48 1.18 -3.50 2.90
N LYS A 49 0.38 -4.12 2.03
CA LYS A 49 0.63 -4.16 0.58
C LYS A 49 0.33 -2.81 -0.06
N ASP A 50 1.00 -2.53 -1.17
CA ASP A 50 0.61 -1.39 -2.01
C ASP A 50 -0.69 -1.76 -2.72
N HIS A 51 -1.64 -0.83 -2.72
CA HIS A 51 -2.83 -0.98 -3.54
C HIS A 51 -2.54 -0.32 -4.88
N SER A 52 -3.19 -0.82 -5.93
CA SER A 52 -3.12 -0.18 -7.23
C SER A 52 -3.48 1.30 -7.10
N ARG A 53 -2.62 2.18 -7.64
CA ARG A 53 -2.89 3.62 -7.77
C ARG A 53 -3.69 3.92 -9.03
N ALA A 54 -4.06 2.87 -9.77
CA ALA A 54 -4.88 2.99 -10.95
C ALA A 54 -6.27 3.54 -10.58
N PRO A 55 -6.84 4.41 -11.42
CA PRO A 55 -8.25 4.75 -11.31
C PRO A 55 -9.09 3.47 -11.46
N ILE A 56 -10.05 3.29 -10.56
CA ILE A 56 -10.99 2.15 -10.56
C ILE A 56 -11.93 2.22 -11.76
N LYS A 57 -12.35 3.45 -12.13
CA LYS A 57 -13.19 3.68 -13.30
C LYS A 57 -12.36 4.28 -14.42
N ARG A 58 -12.31 3.56 -15.54
CA ARG A 58 -11.61 3.96 -16.75
C ARG A 58 -12.60 3.84 -17.91
N PRO A 59 -13.32 4.92 -18.26
CA PRO A 59 -14.38 4.87 -19.27
C PRO A 59 -13.86 4.48 -20.66
N THR A 60 -12.56 4.69 -20.91
CA THR A 60 -11.88 4.33 -22.16
C THR A 60 -11.11 3.02 -22.06
N GLU A 61 -11.33 2.22 -21.00
CA GLU A 61 -10.69 0.92 -20.86
C GLU A 61 -11.25 -0.05 -21.89
N ILE A 62 -10.36 -0.50 -22.76
CA ILE A 62 -10.64 -1.51 -23.77
C ILE A 62 -10.87 -2.83 -23.04
N SER A 63 -11.82 -3.65 -23.53
CA SER A 63 -12.11 -4.94 -22.92
C SER A 63 -10.86 -5.84 -22.87
N ASP A 64 -10.77 -6.69 -21.84
CA ASP A 64 -9.63 -7.61 -21.67
C ASP A 64 -9.44 -8.54 -22.90
N ILE A 65 -10.56 -8.92 -23.52
CA ILE A 65 -10.60 -9.74 -24.74
C ILE A 65 -9.92 -9.02 -25.92
N GLU A 66 -10.26 -7.76 -26.16
CA GLU A 66 -9.65 -6.96 -27.23
C GLU A 66 -8.17 -6.69 -26.97
N ARG A 67 -7.80 -6.44 -25.70
CA ARG A 67 -6.39 -6.30 -25.29
C ARG A 67 -5.60 -7.55 -25.64
N GLN A 68 -6.14 -8.73 -25.32
CA GLN A 68 -5.49 -10.02 -25.62
C GLN A 68 -5.38 -10.26 -27.13
N ARG A 69 -6.39 -9.87 -27.91
CA ARG A 69 -6.37 -9.95 -29.38
C ARG A 69 -5.27 -9.07 -29.99
N ILE A 70 -5.08 -7.84 -29.49
CA ILE A 70 -4.01 -6.94 -29.95
C ILE A 70 -2.61 -7.52 -29.65
N ILE A 71 -2.42 -8.11 -28.47
CA ILE A 71 -1.14 -8.74 -28.08
C ILE A 71 -0.82 -9.92 -29.01
N SER A 72 -1.81 -10.75 -29.31
CA SER A 72 -1.67 -11.92 -30.19
C SER A 72 -1.23 -11.55 -31.62
N VAL A 73 -1.73 -10.44 -32.17
CA VAL A 73 -1.36 -9.97 -33.52
C VAL A 73 0.02 -9.32 -33.57
N ARG A 74 0.50 -8.79 -32.44
CA ARG A 74 1.81 -8.10 -32.34
C ARG A 74 2.98 -9.05 -32.05
N THR A 75 2.71 -10.32 -31.76
CA THR A 75 3.73 -11.34 -31.46
C THR A 75 3.99 -12.16 -32.72
#